data_AF-A0A8T3ZES2-F1
#
_entry.id   AF-A0A8T3ZES2-F1
#
_cell.length_a   1.000
_cell.length_b   1.000
_cell.length_c   1.000
_cell.angle_alpha   90.00
_cell.angle_beta   90.00
_cell.angle_gamma   90.00
#
_symmetry.space_group_name_H-M   'P 1'
#
loop_
_entity.id
_entity.type
_entity.pdbx_description
1 polymer ?
#
loop_
_entity_poly.entity_id
_entity_poly.type
_entity_poly.pdbx_seq_one_letter_code
_entity_poly.pdbx_strand_id
1 'polypeptide(L)'
;MSKKKKQIEMPEPDYVVEEQPKEVIDTTLDENRVLVFKKWEMIFEPGYYGKELGDRLELALVEAVLLLKRGRIRVLLNNRPILFDELYQHSCSLDKRFSERYRVYEDLRERGLLVRTGFKFGCDFRVYERGVQLKKGPKSAKEHTKWIVFTVPEDYTCAFQELSRAVRLAHNIRAHMLWAIVDNEGDVTYYQITRHKP
;
A
#
# COMPACT_ATOMS: atom_id res chain seq x y z
N MET A 1 55.92 31.68 -0.35
CA MET A 1 54.45 31.82 -0.26
C MET A 1 53.85 31.35 -1.57
N SER A 2 53.24 30.15 -1.61
CA SER A 2 52.62 29.60 -2.82
C SER A 2 51.21 29.12 -2.47
N LYS A 3 50.21 29.81 -3.00
CA LYS A 3 48.78 29.55 -2.77
C LYS A 3 48.37 28.31 -3.57
N LYS A 4 48.12 27.18 -2.91
CA LYS A 4 47.47 26.01 -3.54
C LYS A 4 46.04 26.39 -3.92
N LYS A 5 45.76 26.42 -5.23
CA LYS A 5 44.39 26.50 -5.78
C LYS A 5 43.62 25.27 -5.32
N LYS A 6 42.53 25.48 -4.56
CA LYS A 6 41.58 24.44 -4.18
C LYS A 6 40.70 24.19 -5.42
N GLN A 7 40.86 23.04 -6.04
CA GLN A 7 40.02 22.57 -7.14
C GLN A 7 38.67 22.21 -6.53
N ILE A 8 37.61 22.91 -6.93
CA ILE A 8 36.24 22.65 -6.49
C ILE A 8 35.72 21.55 -7.43
N GLU A 9 35.63 20.32 -6.94
CA GLU A 9 34.93 19.24 -7.63
C GLU A 9 33.43 19.56 -7.59
N MET A 10 32.86 19.79 -8.77
CA MET A 10 31.42 19.86 -8.96
C MET A 10 30.87 18.42 -8.88
N PRO A 11 29.81 18.15 -8.10
CA PRO A 11 29.21 16.81 -8.08
C PRO A 11 28.64 16.48 -9.47
N GLU A 12 28.88 15.24 -9.92
CA GLU A 12 28.35 14.72 -11.18
C GLU A 12 26.82 14.79 -11.21
N PRO A 13 26.20 15.10 -12.36
CA PRO A 13 24.76 15.26 -12.46
C PRO A 13 24.05 13.94 -12.15
N ASP A 14 23.04 14.02 -11.28
CA ASP A 14 22.16 12.91 -10.90
C ASP A 14 21.64 12.21 -12.16
N TYR A 15 22.05 10.95 -12.33
CA TYR A 15 21.54 10.08 -13.39
C TYR A 15 20.02 9.99 -13.28
N VAL A 16 19.31 10.59 -14.24
CA VAL A 16 17.89 10.33 -14.45
C VAL A 16 17.77 8.89 -14.90
N VAL A 17 17.32 8.02 -14.00
CA VAL A 17 17.00 6.63 -14.35
C VAL A 17 15.80 6.67 -15.29
N GLU A 18 16.03 6.54 -16.60
CA GLU A 18 14.97 6.34 -17.57
C GLU A 18 14.19 5.07 -17.18
N GLU A 19 12.98 5.24 -16.62
CA GLU A 19 12.11 4.10 -16.34
C GLU A 19 11.72 3.45 -17.68
N GLN A 20 12.26 2.26 -17.94
CA GLN A 20 11.85 1.47 -19.10
C GLN A 20 10.33 1.24 -19.10
N PRO A 21 9.68 1.18 -20.29
CA PRO A 21 8.24 0.98 -20.38
C PRO A 21 7.86 -0.32 -19.69
N LYS A 22 7.13 -0.20 -18.58
CA LYS A 22 6.68 -1.33 -17.76
C LYS A 22 5.72 -2.18 -18.60
N GLU A 23 6.08 -3.45 -18.84
CA GLU A 23 5.21 -4.40 -19.54
C GLU A 23 3.84 -4.48 -18.86
N VAL A 24 2.76 -4.35 -19.65
CA VAL A 24 1.38 -4.43 -19.16
C VAL A 24 0.96 -5.90 -19.11
N ILE A 25 0.54 -6.36 -17.93
CA ILE A 25 0.17 -7.76 -17.72
C ILE A 25 -1.35 -7.91 -17.74
N ASP A 26 -1.85 -8.84 -18.55
CA ASP A 26 -3.28 -9.17 -18.59
C ASP A 26 -3.69 -9.96 -17.33
N THR A 27 -4.82 -9.58 -16.75
CA THR A 27 -5.36 -10.11 -15.50
C THR A 27 -6.88 -10.29 -15.60
N THR A 28 -7.47 -11.12 -14.75
CA THR A 28 -8.91 -11.40 -14.77
C THR A 28 -9.55 -10.95 -13.46
N LEU A 29 -10.65 -10.20 -13.54
CA LEU A 29 -11.49 -9.87 -12.40
C LEU A 29 -12.38 -11.06 -12.04
N ASP A 30 -12.27 -11.51 -10.80
CA ASP A 30 -13.06 -12.58 -10.19
C ASP A 30 -13.74 -12.03 -8.93
N GLU A 31 -14.99 -11.58 -9.08
CA GLU A 31 -15.84 -10.93 -8.05
C GLU A 31 -15.12 -9.86 -7.21
N ASN A 32 -14.36 -10.28 -6.19
CA ASN A 32 -13.67 -9.42 -5.22
C ASN A 32 -12.13 -9.46 -5.30
N ARG A 33 -11.55 -10.11 -6.32
CA ARG A 33 -10.11 -10.23 -6.54
C ARG A 33 -9.75 -10.09 -8.01
N VAL A 34 -8.50 -9.74 -8.27
CA VAL A 34 -7.93 -9.78 -9.62
C VAL A 34 -6.84 -10.84 -9.68
N LEU A 35 -6.98 -11.77 -10.61
CA LEU A 35 -6.14 -12.94 -10.77
C LEU A 35 -5.08 -12.69 -11.85
N VAL A 36 -3.84 -13.07 -11.55
CA VAL A 36 -2.70 -13.00 -12.47
C VAL A 36 -2.10 -14.39 -12.63
N PHE A 37 -2.22 -14.96 -13.83
CA PHE A 37 -1.77 -16.32 -14.13
C PHE A 37 -0.40 -16.40 -14.80
N LYS A 38 0.06 -15.30 -15.42
CA LYS A 38 1.33 -15.26 -16.18
C LYS A 38 2.15 -14.06 -15.74
N LYS A 39 3.48 -14.23 -15.69
CA LYS A 39 4.44 -13.17 -15.36
C LYS A 39 4.10 -12.45 -14.05
N TRP A 40 3.50 -13.16 -13.10
CA TRP A 40 3.02 -12.55 -11.86
C TRP A 40 4.15 -12.04 -10.98
N GLU A 41 5.36 -12.59 -11.15
CA GLU A 41 6.60 -12.21 -10.50
C GLU A 41 6.94 -10.73 -10.78
N MET A 42 6.67 -10.26 -12.01
CA MET A 42 6.89 -8.86 -12.41
C MET A 42 5.98 -7.86 -11.67
N ILE A 43 4.85 -8.35 -11.12
CA ILE A 43 3.96 -7.58 -10.26
C ILE A 43 4.37 -7.75 -8.79
N PHE A 44 4.68 -8.97 -8.38
CA PHE A 44 4.97 -9.28 -6.99
C PHE A 44 6.29 -8.67 -6.51
N GLU A 45 7.41 -8.85 -7.21
CA GLU A 45 8.73 -8.49 -6.70
C GLU A 45 8.95 -6.99 -6.47
N PRO A 46 8.53 -6.07 -7.36
CA PRO A 46 8.88 -4.65 -7.22
C PRO A 46 8.18 -3.95 -6.06
N GLY A 47 7.10 -4.51 -5.51
CA GLY A 47 6.32 -3.84 -4.46
C GLY A 47 5.56 -4.77 -3.54
N TYR A 48 5.76 -6.08 -3.65
CA TYR A 48 5.06 -7.11 -2.88
C TYR A 48 3.54 -6.95 -2.97
N TYR A 49 3.00 -6.76 -4.17
CA TYR A 49 1.57 -6.69 -4.41
C TYR A 49 0.96 -8.09 -4.42
N GLY A 50 -0.26 -8.25 -3.88
CA GLY A 50 -1.01 -9.50 -3.97
C GLY A 50 -0.48 -10.64 -3.11
N LYS A 51 -1.25 -11.73 -3.10
CA LYS A 51 -0.93 -12.97 -2.39
C LYS A 51 -0.56 -14.03 -3.41
N GLU A 52 0.68 -14.52 -3.31
CA GLU A 52 1.16 -15.65 -4.10
C GLU A 52 0.41 -16.92 -3.68
N LEU A 53 -0.12 -17.63 -4.67
CA LEU A 53 -0.77 -18.92 -4.54
C LEU A 53 -0.26 -19.83 -5.65
N GLY A 54 0.94 -20.39 -5.49
CA GLY A 54 1.48 -21.48 -6.32
C GLY A 54 1.51 -21.20 -7.83
N ASP A 55 0.37 -21.35 -8.50
CA ASP A 55 0.15 -21.16 -9.93
C ASP A 55 -0.31 -19.74 -10.31
N ARG A 56 -0.67 -18.89 -9.34
CA ARG A 56 -1.17 -17.53 -9.61
C ARG A 56 -0.84 -16.53 -8.51
N LEU A 57 -1.03 -15.25 -8.83
CA LEU A 57 -1.06 -14.16 -7.87
C LEU A 57 -2.48 -13.61 -7.76
N GLU A 58 -2.95 -13.44 -6.52
CA GLU A 58 -4.24 -12.81 -6.23
C GLU A 58 -4.03 -11.39 -5.71
N LEU A 59 -4.48 -10.41 -6.48
CA LEU A 59 -4.50 -9.00 -6.07
C LEU A 59 -5.80 -8.69 -5.35
N ALA A 60 -5.72 -7.99 -4.21
CA ALA A 60 -6.90 -7.33 -3.67
C ALA A 60 -7.32 -6.17 -4.60
N LEU A 61 -8.62 -5.83 -4.63
CA LEU A 61 -9.13 -4.77 -5.49
C LEU A 61 -8.37 -3.44 -5.32
N VAL A 62 -8.03 -3.08 -4.09
CA VAL A 62 -7.26 -1.86 -3.79
C VAL A 62 -5.88 -1.84 -4.47
N GLU A 63 -5.25 -3.02 -4.60
CA GLU A 63 -3.96 -3.19 -5.28
C GLU A 63 -4.14 -3.15 -6.79
N ALA A 64 -5.18 -3.84 -7.29
CA ALA A 64 -5.48 -3.91 -8.71
C ALA A 64 -5.86 -2.54 -9.29
N VAL A 65 -6.69 -1.76 -8.58
CA VAL A 65 -7.05 -0.39 -8.98
C VAL A 65 -5.81 0.48 -9.09
N LEU A 66 -4.89 0.43 -8.11
CA LEU A 66 -3.65 1.21 -8.17
C LEU A 66 -2.74 0.75 -9.34
N LEU A 67 -2.61 -0.56 -9.53
CA LEU A 67 -1.77 -1.11 -10.62
C LEU A 67 -2.35 -0.78 -12.00
N LEU A 68 -3.67 -0.78 -12.14
CA LEU A 68 -4.38 -0.38 -13.35
C LEU A 68 -4.19 1.12 -13.62
N LYS A 69 -4.35 1.97 -12.59
CA LYS A 69 -4.07 3.42 -12.67
C LYS A 69 -2.64 3.71 -13.12
N ARG A 70 -1.68 2.91 -12.66
CA ARG A 70 -0.26 2.99 -13.04
C ARG A 70 0.07 2.34 -14.38
N GLY A 71 -0.92 1.81 -15.11
CA GLY A 71 -0.72 1.15 -16.39
C GLY A 71 0.11 -0.13 -16.31
N ARG A 72 0.23 -0.77 -15.13
CA ARG A 72 1.03 -1.99 -14.95
C ARG A 72 0.27 -3.27 -15.26
N ILE A 73 -1.05 -3.21 -15.20
CA ILE A 73 -1.93 -4.34 -15.52
C ILE A 73 -3.06 -3.89 -16.44
N ARG A 74 -3.61 -4.85 -17.18
CA ARG A 74 -4.89 -4.75 -17.85
C ARG A 74 -5.85 -5.70 -17.15
N VAL A 75 -7.01 -5.21 -16.74
CA VAL A 75 -8.02 -6.03 -16.05
C VAL A 75 -9.11 -6.42 -17.04
N LEU A 76 -9.41 -7.71 -17.12
CA LEU A 76 -10.44 -8.29 -17.98
C LEU A 76 -11.64 -8.71 -17.13
N LEU A 77 -12.84 -8.26 -17.49
CA LEU A 77 -14.11 -8.75 -16.97
C LEU A 77 -14.88 -9.40 -18.12
N ASN A 78 -15.20 -10.68 -18.01
CA ASN A 78 -15.86 -11.46 -19.07
C ASN A 78 -15.13 -11.33 -20.42
N ASN A 79 -13.79 -11.46 -20.41
CA ASN A 79 -12.90 -11.28 -21.56
C ASN A 79 -12.89 -9.87 -22.20
N ARG A 80 -13.53 -8.88 -21.59
CA ARG A 80 -13.47 -7.48 -22.03
C ARG A 80 -12.53 -6.67 -21.12
N PRO A 81 -11.59 -5.89 -21.66
CA PRO A 81 -10.81 -4.96 -20.84
C PRO A 81 -11.72 -3.89 -20.22
N ILE A 82 -11.52 -3.63 -18.95
CA ILE A 82 -12.24 -2.58 -18.20
C ILE A 82 -11.30 -1.43 -17.87
N LEU A 83 -11.86 -0.22 -17.80
CA LEU A 83 -11.13 1.00 -17.45
C LEU A 83 -11.02 1.18 -15.94
N PHE A 84 -10.19 2.12 -15.53
CA PHE A 84 -10.01 2.49 -14.11
C PHE A 84 -11.35 2.78 -13.43
N ASP A 85 -12.18 3.65 -14.01
CA ASP A 85 -13.46 4.04 -13.42
C ASP A 85 -14.40 2.84 -13.24
N GLU A 86 -14.43 1.92 -14.21
CA GLU A 86 -15.25 0.71 -14.11
C GLU A 86 -14.81 -0.19 -12.95
N LEU A 87 -13.50 -0.46 -12.82
CA LEU A 87 -12.98 -1.27 -11.72
C LEU A 87 -13.14 -0.56 -10.36
N TYR A 88 -12.96 0.76 -10.33
CA TYR A 88 -13.11 1.56 -9.13
C TYR A 88 -14.57 1.53 -8.63
N GLN A 89 -15.54 1.79 -9.52
CA GLN A 89 -16.96 1.75 -9.18
C GLN A 89 -17.42 0.34 -8.78
N HIS A 90 -16.94 -0.69 -9.48
CA HIS A 90 -17.15 -2.08 -9.07
C HIS A 90 -16.66 -2.33 -7.64
N SER A 91 -15.47 -1.83 -7.31
CA SER A 91 -14.89 -1.98 -5.98
C SER A 91 -15.66 -1.22 -4.89
N CYS A 92 -16.10 0.01 -5.17
CA CYS A 92 -16.97 0.79 -4.27
C CYS A 92 -18.33 0.12 -4.04
N SER A 93 -18.87 -0.59 -5.03
CA SER A 93 -20.13 -1.31 -4.89
C SER A 93 -20.04 -2.50 -3.91
N LEU A 94 -18.85 -3.09 -3.78
CA LEU A 94 -18.59 -4.24 -2.90
C LEU A 94 -18.21 -3.83 -1.48
N ASP A 95 -17.53 -2.70 -1.33
CA ASP A 95 -17.06 -2.20 -0.03
C ASP A 95 -17.37 -0.70 0.08
N LYS A 96 -18.28 -0.35 0.98
CA LYS A 96 -18.70 1.04 1.23
C LYS A 96 -17.56 1.93 1.70
N ARG A 97 -16.47 1.36 2.23
CA ARG A 97 -15.28 2.10 2.66
C ARG A 97 -14.13 2.01 1.67
N PHE A 98 -14.40 1.54 0.44
CA PHE A 98 -13.37 1.33 -0.55
C PHE A 98 -12.69 2.64 -0.96
N SER A 99 -13.46 3.73 -1.07
CA SER A 99 -12.96 5.06 -1.42
C SER A 99 -11.84 5.51 -0.49
N GLU A 100 -12.09 5.46 0.82
CA GLU A 100 -11.13 5.89 1.84
C GLU A 100 -9.95 4.92 1.88
N ARG A 101 -10.22 3.61 1.83
CA ARG A 101 -9.18 2.57 1.80
C ARG A 101 -8.26 2.72 0.60
N TYR A 102 -8.82 2.99 -0.58
CA TYR A 102 -8.05 3.18 -1.80
C TYR A 102 -7.19 4.44 -1.70
N ARG A 103 -7.75 5.55 -1.23
CA ARG A 103 -7.00 6.80 -1.12
C ARG A 103 -5.82 6.68 -0.17
N VAL A 104 -6.03 6.09 1.00
CA VAL A 104 -4.95 5.81 1.97
C VAL A 104 -3.93 4.81 1.42
N TYR A 105 -4.39 3.76 0.72
CA TYR A 105 -3.48 2.79 0.12
C TYR A 105 -2.58 3.45 -0.93
N GLU A 106 -3.15 4.29 -1.79
CA GLU A 106 -2.43 5.06 -2.81
C GLU A 106 -1.40 5.99 -2.18
N ASP A 107 -1.79 6.83 -1.21
CA ASP A 107 -0.88 7.75 -0.52
C ASP A 107 0.30 7.01 0.12
N LEU A 108 0.04 5.93 0.87
CA LEU A 108 1.10 5.13 1.49
C LEU A 108 2.06 4.53 0.45
N ARG A 109 1.53 4.06 -0.69
CA ARG A 109 2.32 3.49 -1.79
C ARG A 109 3.11 4.55 -2.53
N GLU A 110 2.60 5.76 -2.70
CA GLU A 110 3.31 6.91 -3.29
C GLU A 110 4.45 7.37 -2.38
N ARG A 111 4.28 7.29 -1.05
CA ARG A 111 5.36 7.47 -0.07
C ARG A 111 6.39 6.33 -0.08
N GLY A 112 6.31 5.37 -1.00
CA GLY A 112 7.25 4.26 -1.12
C GLY A 112 7.19 3.25 0.04
N LEU A 113 6.09 3.23 0.79
CA LEU A 113 5.91 2.28 1.88
C LEU A 113 5.39 0.94 1.35
N LEU A 114 5.79 -0.14 2.03
CA LEU A 114 5.23 -1.46 1.75
C LEU A 114 3.93 -1.61 2.55
N VAL A 115 2.83 -1.80 1.83
CA VAL A 115 1.48 -1.90 2.39
C VAL A 115 0.93 -3.31 2.15
N ARG A 116 0.47 -3.98 3.20
CA ARG A 116 -0.21 -5.28 3.13
C ARG A 116 -1.57 -5.19 3.81
N THR A 117 -2.46 -6.14 3.48
CA THR A 117 -3.73 -6.27 4.21
C THR A 117 -3.50 -6.44 5.71
N GLY A 118 -4.30 -5.71 6.49
CA GLY A 118 -4.39 -5.80 7.93
C GLY A 118 -5.50 -6.73 8.43
N PHE A 119 -6.24 -7.40 7.54
CA PHE A 119 -7.44 -8.17 7.86
C PHE A 119 -7.25 -9.16 9.03
N LYS A 120 -6.10 -9.86 9.10
CA LYS A 120 -5.77 -10.79 10.20
C LYS A 120 -5.70 -10.14 11.59
N PHE A 121 -5.50 -8.84 11.65
CA PHE A 121 -5.37 -8.05 12.87
C PHE A 121 -6.64 -7.23 13.15
N GLY A 122 -7.58 -7.16 12.19
CA GLY A 122 -8.75 -6.28 12.31
C GLY A 122 -8.45 -4.81 12.03
N CYS A 123 -7.38 -4.51 11.30
CA CYS A 123 -7.11 -3.19 10.72
C CYS A 123 -7.16 -3.26 9.18
N ASP A 124 -7.21 -2.11 8.50
CA ASP A 124 -7.26 -2.09 7.04
C ASP A 124 -5.90 -2.48 6.45
N PHE A 125 -4.84 -1.85 6.95
CA PHE A 125 -3.50 -2.05 6.44
C PHE A 125 -2.46 -2.29 7.52
N ARG A 126 -1.44 -3.05 7.13
CA ARG A 126 -0.15 -3.14 7.80
C ARG A 126 0.90 -2.48 6.93
N VAL A 127 1.63 -1.58 7.54
CA VAL A 127 2.65 -0.79 6.85
C VAL A 127 4.01 -1.08 7.45
N TYR A 128 4.96 -1.30 6.57
CA TYR A 128 6.35 -1.57 6.90
C TYR A 128 7.20 -0.36 6.51
N GLU A 129 8.36 -0.23 7.15
CA GLU A 129 9.33 0.79 6.74
C GLU A 129 9.84 0.55 5.31
N ARG A 130 10.41 1.60 4.73
CA ARG A 130 11.09 1.52 3.44
C ARG A 130 12.27 0.54 3.52
N GLY A 131 12.51 -0.20 2.44
CA GLY A 131 13.61 -1.16 2.35
C GLY A 131 13.38 -2.52 3.02
N VAL A 132 12.19 -2.76 3.58
CA VAL A 132 11.85 -4.08 4.15
C VAL A 132 11.58 -5.10 3.05
N GLN A 133 12.32 -6.21 3.09
CA GLN A 133 12.05 -7.37 2.25
C GLN A 133 11.19 -8.38 3.01
N LEU A 134 10.12 -8.87 2.37
CA LEU A 134 9.26 -9.87 2.97
C LEU A 134 9.91 -11.25 2.85
N LYS A 135 10.54 -11.70 3.94
CA LYS A 135 11.05 -13.07 4.05
C LYS A 135 10.17 -13.96 4.92
N LYS A 136 10.17 -15.26 4.60
CA LYS A 136 9.67 -16.35 5.46
C LYS A 136 10.83 -16.77 6.38
N GLY A 137 10.60 -16.82 7.70
CA GLY A 137 11.64 -17.18 8.67
C GLY A 137 11.86 -16.13 9.77
N PRO A 138 12.97 -16.20 10.53
CA PRO A 138 13.27 -15.28 11.62
C PRO A 138 13.41 -13.85 11.10
N LYS A 139 12.72 -12.91 11.75
CA LYS A 139 12.66 -11.50 11.36
C LYS A 139 13.38 -10.64 12.40
N SER A 140 14.17 -9.70 11.90
CA SER A 140 14.68 -8.58 12.70
C SER A 140 13.54 -7.61 13.02
N ALA A 141 13.72 -6.79 14.06
CA ALA A 141 12.71 -5.81 14.48
C ALA A 141 12.21 -4.91 13.32
N LYS A 142 13.10 -4.54 12.40
CA LYS A 142 12.79 -3.70 11.23
C LYS A 142 11.93 -4.39 10.16
N GLU A 143 11.91 -5.73 10.15
CA GLU A 143 11.14 -6.52 9.18
C GLU A 143 9.72 -6.84 9.68
N HIS A 144 9.37 -6.37 10.88
CA HIS A 144 8.01 -6.42 11.41
C HIS A 144 7.18 -5.22 10.93
N THR A 145 5.86 -5.37 11.08
CA THR A 145 4.91 -4.28 10.82
C THR A 145 5.21 -3.13 11.76
N LYS A 146 5.49 -1.94 11.21
CA LYS A 146 5.74 -0.74 12.02
C LYS A 146 4.45 -0.03 12.37
N TRP A 147 3.51 0.04 11.43
CA TRP A 147 2.22 0.69 11.66
C TRP A 147 1.05 -0.24 11.28
N ILE A 148 0.00 -0.17 12.09
CA ILE A 148 -1.33 -0.60 11.69
C ILE A 148 -2.15 0.64 11.37
N VAL A 149 -2.82 0.62 10.22
CA VAL A 149 -3.58 1.77 9.74
C VAL A 149 -5.05 1.38 9.69
N PHE A 150 -5.88 2.24 10.27
CA PHE A 150 -7.32 2.23 10.06
C PHE A 150 -7.69 3.45 9.23
N THR A 151 -8.49 3.21 8.21
CA THR A 151 -8.96 4.23 7.27
C THR A 151 -10.35 4.67 7.68
N VAL A 152 -10.53 5.97 7.84
CA VAL A 152 -11.77 6.56 8.32
C VAL A 152 -12.06 7.85 7.55
N PRO A 153 -13.34 8.16 7.24
CA PRO A 153 -13.71 9.47 6.74
C PRO A 153 -13.56 10.55 7.83
N GLU A 154 -13.55 11.82 7.43
CA GLU A 154 -13.44 12.97 8.34
C GLU A 154 -14.56 13.04 9.38
N ASP A 155 -15.77 12.61 9.03
CA ASP A 155 -16.94 12.61 9.91
C ASP A 155 -17.05 11.34 10.79
N TYR A 156 -16.01 10.49 10.79
CA TYR A 156 -16.03 9.24 11.53
C TYR A 156 -16.11 9.45 13.05
N THR A 157 -17.16 8.91 13.64
CA THR A 157 -17.32 8.82 15.10
C THR A 157 -17.15 7.38 15.57
N CYS A 158 -16.49 7.20 16.71
CA CYS A 158 -16.37 5.90 17.35
C CYS A 158 -16.50 5.99 18.87
N ALA A 159 -16.83 4.86 19.51
CA ALA A 159 -16.83 4.76 20.95
C ALA A 159 -15.39 4.61 21.49
N PHE A 160 -15.10 5.14 22.68
CA PHE A 160 -13.77 5.01 23.29
C PHE A 160 -13.28 3.56 23.44
N GLN A 161 -14.20 2.60 23.56
CA GLN A 161 -13.90 1.17 23.60
C GLN A 161 -13.34 0.66 22.28
N GLU A 162 -13.81 1.17 21.15
CA GLU A 162 -13.25 0.86 19.83
C GLU A 162 -11.83 1.39 19.70
N LEU A 163 -11.63 2.65 20.07
CA LEU A 163 -10.30 3.24 20.11
C LEU A 163 -9.35 2.43 21.01
N SER A 164 -9.80 2.09 22.22
CA SER A 164 -9.00 1.29 23.17
C SER A 164 -8.65 -0.09 22.62
N ARG A 165 -9.55 -0.75 21.87
CA ARG A 165 -9.28 -2.03 21.21
C ARG A 165 -8.22 -1.89 20.14
N ALA A 166 -8.31 -0.85 19.30
CA ALA A 166 -7.33 -0.58 18.25
C ALA A 166 -5.92 -0.31 18.81
N VAL A 167 -5.81 0.50 19.86
CA VAL A 167 -4.53 0.78 20.53
C VAL A 167 -3.96 -0.50 21.18
N ARG A 168 -4.81 -1.31 21.83
CA ARG A 168 -4.38 -2.58 22.44
C ARG A 168 -3.86 -3.56 21.40
N LEU A 169 -4.54 -3.66 20.25
CA LEU A 169 -4.11 -4.48 19.12
C LEU A 169 -2.71 -4.08 18.64
N ALA A 170 -2.48 -2.78 18.41
CA ALA A 170 -1.19 -2.26 17.98
C ALA A 170 -0.08 -2.64 18.95
N HIS A 171 -0.32 -2.45 20.25
CA HIS A 171 0.61 -2.80 21.30
C HIS A 171 0.94 -4.31 21.35
N ASN A 172 -0.06 -5.18 21.13
CA ASN A 172 0.15 -6.64 21.14
C ASN A 172 1.12 -7.11 20.05
N ILE A 173 1.14 -6.44 18.89
CA ILE A 173 2.03 -6.79 17.78
C ILE A 173 3.26 -5.88 17.68
N ARG A 174 3.49 -5.04 18.70
CA ARG A 174 4.59 -4.05 18.78
C ARG A 174 4.61 -3.08 17.60
N ALA A 175 3.44 -2.69 17.11
CA ALA A 175 3.25 -1.69 16.07
C ALA A 175 2.64 -0.40 16.62
N HIS A 176 2.74 0.68 15.86
CA HIS A 176 2.05 1.93 16.14
C HIS A 176 0.66 1.93 15.48
N MET A 177 -0.35 2.38 16.22
CA MET A 177 -1.68 2.61 15.66
C MET A 177 -1.70 3.96 14.94
N LEU A 178 -2.16 3.95 13.68
CA LEU A 178 -2.47 5.15 12.91
C LEU A 178 -3.96 5.17 12.52
N TRP A 179 -4.59 6.31 12.70
CA TRP A 179 -5.80 6.69 11.98
C TRP A 179 -5.41 7.50 10.76
N ALA A 180 -5.82 7.02 9.59
CA ALA A 180 -5.72 7.73 8.34
C ALA A 180 -7.09 8.32 8.03
N ILE A 181 -7.23 9.61 8.29
CA ILE A 181 -8.45 10.38 8.06
C ILE A 181 -8.41 10.88 6.63
N VAL A 182 -9.44 10.56 5.86
CA VAL A 182 -9.64 11.04 4.49
C VAL A 182 -10.69 12.15 4.52
N ASP A 183 -10.32 13.34 4.10
CA ASP A 183 -11.26 14.45 3.97
C ASP A 183 -12.06 14.42 2.67
N ASN A 184 -12.98 15.37 2.53
CA ASN A 184 -13.85 15.47 1.36
C ASN A 184 -13.11 15.86 0.07
N GLU A 185 -11.91 16.44 0.18
CA GLU A 185 -11.04 16.77 -0.97
C GLU A 185 -10.15 15.57 -1.36
N GLY A 186 -10.12 14.53 -0.53
CA GLY A 186 -9.35 13.32 -0.72
C GLY A 186 -7.95 13.40 -0.12
N ASP A 187 -7.62 14.41 0.68
CA ASP A 187 -6.34 14.46 1.37
C ASP A 187 -6.34 13.55 2.59
N VAL A 188 -5.17 12.99 2.89
CA VAL A 188 -4.99 11.98 3.94
C VAL A 188 -4.16 12.54 5.08
N THR A 189 -4.76 12.65 6.26
CA THR A 189 -4.09 13.05 7.49
C THR A 189 -3.92 11.86 8.43
N TYR A 190 -2.70 11.66 8.95
CA TYR A 190 -2.38 10.54 9.82
C TYR A 190 -2.23 10.96 11.28
N TYR A 191 -3.03 10.37 12.17
CA TYR A 191 -2.94 10.56 13.62
C TYR A 191 -2.42 9.30 14.29
N GLN A 192 -1.34 9.43 15.06
CA GLN A 192 -0.84 8.35 15.90
C GLN A 192 -1.51 8.41 17.28
N ILE A 193 -2.08 7.28 17.71
CA ILE A 193 -2.68 7.18 19.03
C ILE A 193 -1.88 6.17 19.86
N THR A 194 -1.44 6.61 21.04
CA THR A 194 -0.63 5.81 21.95
C THR A 194 -1.28 5.72 23.31
N ARG A 195 -1.10 4.56 23.97
CA ARG A 195 -1.46 4.41 25.37
C ARG A 195 -0.35 5.05 26.21
N HIS A 196 -0.68 6.14 26.89
CA HIS A 196 0.16 6.69 27.94
C HIS A 196 -0.10 5.95 29.27
N LYS A 197 0.96 5.54 29.97
CA LYS A 197 0.86 5.17 31.39
C LYS A 197 1.37 6.38 32.17
N PRO A 198 0.54 7.01 33.02
CA PRO A 198 0.95 8.14 33.84
C PRO A 198 2.10 7.77 34.78
#